data_AF-A0A352GH00-F1
#
_entry.id   AF-A0A352GH00-F1
#
_cell.length_a   1.000
_cell.length_b   1.000
_cell.length_c   1.000
_cell.angle_alpha   90.00
_cell.angle_beta   90.00
_cell.angle_gamma   90.00
#
_symmetry.space_group_name_H-M   'P 1'
#
loop_
_entity.id
_entity.type
_entity.pdbx_description
1 polymer ?
#
loop_
_entity_poly.entity_id
_entity_poly.type
_entity_poly.pdbx_seq_one_letter_code
_entity_poly.pdbx_strand_id
1 'polypeptide(L)'
;MSIWGKVVGGVAGFAMGGPLGALIGGIAGHMYDQKKAGDEALLSGVGGADAQNEARQVAFTQAVIVLAAKMAKSDGAVSKDEILAFRRMFHVPPEDEAAVGKLFNEARKDATGYEPYAEQIAMMFTREPAVLEELLA
;
A
#
# COMPACT_ATOMS: atom_id res chain seq x y z
N MET A 1 18.46 -18.41 -8.27
CA MET A 1 17.75 -18.80 -7.04
C MET A 1 18.53 -18.31 -5.83
N SER A 2 18.82 -17.01 -5.79
CA SER A 2 19.39 -16.39 -4.59
C SER A 2 18.25 -15.88 -3.72
N ILE A 3 17.91 -16.66 -2.71
CA ILE A 3 16.91 -16.31 -1.68
C ILE A 3 17.35 -15.04 -0.93
N TRP A 4 18.66 -14.76 -0.90
CA TRP A 4 19.25 -13.62 -0.20
C TRP A 4 18.93 -12.25 -0.83
N GLY A 5 18.77 -12.16 -2.16
CA GLY A 5 18.44 -10.89 -2.83
C GLY A 5 17.03 -10.38 -2.50
N LYS A 6 16.08 -11.30 -2.33
CA LYS A 6 14.68 -10.99 -2.00
C LYS A 6 14.52 -10.56 -0.54
N VAL A 7 15.25 -11.22 0.37
CA VAL A 7 15.22 -10.90 1.80
C VAL A 7 15.90 -9.56 2.07
N VAL A 8 17.07 -9.29 1.48
CA VAL A 8 17.78 -8.02 1.69
C VAL A 8 17.02 -6.85 1.07
N GLY A 9 16.46 -7.02 -0.13
CA GLY A 9 15.61 -6.00 -0.75
C GLY A 9 14.37 -5.69 0.08
N GLY A 10 13.67 -6.71 0.59
CA GLY A 10 12.52 -6.53 1.46
C GLY A 10 12.87 -5.88 2.80
N VAL A 11 13.99 -6.25 3.43
CA VAL A 11 14.41 -5.66 4.71
C VAL A 11 14.92 -4.23 4.54
N ALA A 12 15.69 -3.94 3.49
CA ALA A 12 16.15 -2.58 3.19
C ALA A 12 14.97 -1.66 2.83
N GLY A 13 14.01 -2.18 2.05
CA GLY A 13 12.77 -1.49 1.75
C GLY A 13 11.93 -1.24 3.00
N PHE A 14 11.84 -2.22 3.90
CA PHE A 14 11.14 -2.06 5.19
C PHE A 14 11.79 -0.98 6.06
N ALA A 15 13.11 -0.99 6.17
CA ALA A 15 13.85 -0.01 6.98
C ALA A 15 13.73 1.42 6.42
N MET A 16 13.59 1.57 5.10
CA MET A 16 13.51 2.88 4.45
C MET A 16 12.06 3.41 4.34
N GLY A 17 11.04 2.55 4.38
CA GLY A 17 9.65 2.97 4.11
C GLY A 17 8.55 2.06 4.66
N GLY A 18 8.82 1.27 5.69
CA GLY A 18 7.82 0.45 6.38
C GLY A 18 7.29 -0.75 5.57
N PRO A 19 6.11 -1.30 5.91
CA PRO A 19 5.58 -2.53 5.31
C PRO A 19 5.49 -2.50 3.78
N LEU A 20 5.19 -1.35 3.18
CA LEU A 20 5.09 -1.21 1.74
C LEU A 20 6.44 -0.96 1.06
N GLY A 21 7.37 -0.29 1.75
CA GLY A 21 8.77 -0.31 1.35
C GLY A 21 9.32 -1.74 1.26
N ALA A 22 8.90 -2.63 2.16
CA ALA A 22 9.28 -4.04 2.12
C ALA A 22 8.74 -4.78 0.89
N LEU A 23 7.51 -4.48 0.48
CA LEU A 23 6.91 -5.07 -0.73
C LEU A 23 7.63 -4.57 -2.00
N ILE A 24 7.86 -3.25 -2.10
CA ILE A 24 8.60 -2.64 -3.22
C ILE A 24 10.04 -3.16 -3.27
N GLY A 25 10.72 -3.21 -2.13
CA GLY A 25 12.08 -3.72 -2.00
C GLY A 25 12.20 -5.22 -2.29
N GLY A 26 11.19 -6.01 -1.89
CA GLY A 26 11.12 -7.44 -2.18
C GLY A 26 10.93 -7.74 -3.67
N ILE A 27 10.11 -6.94 -4.37
CA ILE A 27 9.93 -7.03 -5.83
C ILE A 27 11.19 -6.57 -6.57
N ALA A 28 11.81 -5.47 -6.14
CA ALA A 28 13.08 -5.00 -6.69
C ALA A 28 14.20 -6.05 -6.51
N GLY A 29 14.26 -6.71 -5.34
CA GLY A 29 15.16 -7.83 -5.08
C GLY A 29 14.90 -9.07 -5.94
N HIS A 30 13.66 -9.26 -6.42
CA HIS A 30 13.31 -10.33 -7.35
C HIS A 30 13.87 -10.10 -8.77
N MET A 31 14.04 -8.84 -9.19
CA MET A 31 14.57 -8.50 -10.52
C MET A 31 16.10 -8.43 -10.54
N TYR A 32 16.73 -8.25 -9.39
CA TYR A 32 18.19 -8.24 -9.21
C TYR A 32 18.84 -9.62 -9.45
N ASP A 33 18.16 -10.73 -9.13
CA ASP A 33 18.67 -12.11 -9.36
C ASP A 33 18.77 -12.46 -10.87
N GLN A 34 18.23 -11.63 -11.77
CA GLN A 34 18.35 -11.79 -13.23
C GLN A 34 19.45 -10.94 -13.88
N LYS A 35 20.01 -9.94 -13.19
CA LYS A 35 21.00 -9.00 -13.75
C LYS A 35 22.30 -8.96 -12.96
N LYS A 36 22.92 -10.13 -12.74
CA LYS A 36 24.37 -10.21 -12.54
C LYS A 36 25.09 -10.60 -13.83
N ALA A 37 25.01 -9.68 -14.78
CA ALA A 37 26.14 -9.28 -15.59
C ALA A 37 26.00 -7.76 -15.82
N GLY A 38 26.79 -6.96 -15.11
CA GLY A 38 27.04 -5.55 -15.44
C GLY A 38 26.17 -4.49 -14.73
N ASP A 39 26.61 -4.08 -13.54
CA ASP A 39 27.03 -2.70 -13.22
C ASP A 39 26.24 -1.42 -13.60
N GLU A 40 24.94 -1.45 -13.94
CA GLU A 40 24.21 -0.18 -14.19
C GLU A 40 22.75 -0.15 -13.68
N ALA A 41 22.50 -0.44 -12.40
CA ALA A 41 21.15 -0.40 -11.81
C ALA A 41 20.97 0.60 -10.66
N LEU A 42 21.89 1.56 -10.52
CA LEU A 42 21.66 2.76 -9.69
C LEU A 42 21.04 3.92 -10.49
N LEU A 43 20.87 3.80 -11.82
CA LEU A 43 20.49 4.91 -12.71
C LEU A 43 19.58 4.58 -13.93
N SER A 44 18.79 3.50 -13.96
CA SER A 44 17.93 3.21 -15.14
C SER A 44 16.50 3.76 -15.00
N GLY A 45 16.37 5.08 -15.09
CA GLY A 45 15.11 5.84 -15.01
C GLY A 45 14.36 6.07 -16.33
N VAL A 46 14.16 5.06 -17.18
CA VAL A 46 13.47 5.25 -18.50
C VAL A 46 12.26 4.33 -18.72
N GLY A 47 11.87 3.51 -17.73
CA GLY A 47 10.59 2.79 -17.72
C GLY A 47 10.03 2.57 -16.30
N GLY A 48 10.63 3.24 -15.31
CA GLY A 48 10.35 3.04 -13.89
C GLY A 48 9.31 3.99 -13.33
N ALA A 49 9.08 5.16 -13.94
CA ALA A 49 8.18 6.16 -13.39
C ALA A 49 6.71 5.71 -13.42
N ASP A 50 6.24 5.19 -14.56
CA ASP A 50 4.85 4.72 -14.69
C ASP A 50 4.57 3.51 -13.82
N ALA A 51 5.46 2.50 -13.83
CA ALA A 51 5.33 1.33 -12.95
C ALA A 51 5.43 1.70 -11.45
N GLN A 52 6.25 2.68 -11.08
CA GLN A 52 6.31 3.20 -9.71
C GLN A 52 5.04 3.98 -9.32
N ASN A 53 4.45 4.72 -10.27
CA ASN A 53 3.20 5.45 -10.05
C ASN A 53 2.03 4.49 -9.88
N GLU A 54 1.91 3.47 -10.74
CA GLU A 54 0.91 2.41 -10.62
C GLU A 54 1.05 1.66 -9.29
N ALA A 55 2.27 1.22 -8.94
CA ALA A 55 2.52 0.55 -7.67
C ALA A 55 2.16 1.43 -6.46
N ARG A 56 2.43 2.74 -6.53
CA ARG A 56 2.05 3.70 -5.50
C ARG A 56 0.54 3.87 -5.40
N GLN A 57 -0.18 3.91 -6.52
CA GLN A 57 -1.63 4.03 -6.56
C GLN A 57 -2.32 2.78 -5.99
N VAL A 58 -1.82 1.59 -6.31
CA VAL A 58 -2.30 0.32 -5.74
C VAL A 58 -2.03 0.28 -4.24
N ALA A 59 -0.80 0.61 -3.81
CA ALA A 59 -0.41 0.67 -2.40
C ALA A 59 -1.28 1.66 -1.60
N PHE A 60 -1.53 2.84 -2.18
CA PHE A 60 -2.41 3.84 -1.61
C PHE A 60 -3.82 3.29 -1.42
N THR A 61 -4.41 2.77 -2.49
CA THR A 61 -5.77 2.20 -2.48
C THR A 61 -5.91 1.13 -1.41
N GLN A 62 -4.93 0.21 -1.34
CA GLN A 62 -4.89 -0.82 -0.32
C GLN A 62 -4.82 -0.24 1.10
N ALA A 63 -3.94 0.75 1.33
CA ALA A 63 -3.78 1.39 2.63
C ALA A 63 -5.07 2.08 3.09
N VAL A 64 -5.75 2.81 2.20
CA VAL A 64 -7.02 3.48 2.55
C VAL A 64 -8.12 2.46 2.85
N ILE A 65 -8.22 1.37 2.08
CA ILE A 65 -9.20 0.30 2.34
C ILE A 65 -8.97 -0.32 3.71
N VAL A 66 -7.72 -0.64 4.06
CA VAL A 66 -7.38 -1.21 5.36
C VAL A 66 -7.70 -0.22 6.48
N LEU A 67 -7.35 1.05 6.31
CA LEU A 67 -7.63 2.09 7.30
C LEU A 67 -9.14 2.26 7.54
N ALA A 68 -9.93 2.32 6.47
CA ALA A 68 -11.40 2.41 6.55
C ALA A 68 -12.01 1.20 7.27
N ALA A 69 -11.52 -0.01 6.97
CA ALA A 69 -11.99 -1.24 7.63
C ALA A 69 -11.66 -1.27 9.13
N LYS A 70 -10.47 -0.79 9.52
CA LYS A 70 -10.06 -0.69 10.93
C LYS A 70 -10.83 0.40 11.67
N MET A 71 -11.08 1.53 11.02
CA MET A 71 -11.91 2.61 11.55
C MET A 71 -13.34 2.16 11.82
N ALA A 72 -13.97 1.48 10.85
CA ALA A 72 -15.32 0.90 11.01
C ALA A 72 -15.38 -0.20 12.09
N LYS A 73 -14.23 -0.75 12.51
CA LYS A 73 -14.16 -1.75 13.59
C LYS A 73 -14.00 -1.09 14.97
N SER A 74 -13.54 0.16 15.02
CA SER A 74 -13.10 0.81 16.27
C SER A 74 -14.21 1.02 17.31
N ASP A 75 -15.46 1.12 16.87
CA ASP A 75 -16.66 1.28 17.70
C ASP A 75 -17.35 -0.06 18.05
N GLY A 76 -16.85 -1.18 17.53
CA GLY A 76 -17.29 -2.52 17.89
C GLY A 76 -17.58 -3.42 16.71
N ALA A 77 -18.79 -3.38 16.15
CA ALA A 77 -19.21 -4.28 15.08
C ALA A 77 -19.54 -3.50 13.81
N VAL A 78 -18.88 -3.84 12.70
CA VAL A 78 -19.12 -3.20 11.41
C VAL A 78 -20.57 -3.41 10.98
N SER A 79 -21.29 -2.30 10.85
CA SER A 79 -22.68 -2.23 10.44
C SER A 79 -22.85 -2.33 8.91
N LYS A 80 -24.09 -2.60 8.48
CA LYS A 80 -24.42 -2.59 7.04
C LYS A 80 -24.27 -1.20 6.44
N ASP A 81 -24.58 -0.16 7.20
CA ASP A 81 -24.56 1.22 6.72
C ASP A 81 -23.13 1.69 6.45
N GLU A 82 -22.15 1.25 7.26
CA GLU A 82 -20.73 1.50 7.02
C GLU A 82 -20.21 0.77 5.78
N ILE A 83 -20.64 -0.48 5.55
CA ILE A 83 -20.29 -1.22 4.33
C ILE A 83 -20.87 -0.51 3.10
N LEU A 84 -22.10 -0.01 3.20
CA LEU A 84 -22.72 0.77 2.13
C LEU A 84 -22.02 2.11 1.93
N ALA A 85 -21.59 2.79 3.00
CA ALA A 85 -20.82 4.02 2.93
C ALA A 85 -19.48 3.80 2.22
N PHE A 86 -18.76 2.74 2.60
CA PHE A 86 -17.53 2.33 1.94
C PHE A 86 -17.74 2.09 0.44
N ARG A 87 -18.77 1.33 0.05
CA ARG A 87 -19.09 1.09 -1.38
C ARG A 87 -19.47 2.35 -2.16
N ARG A 88 -20.06 3.36 -1.51
CA ARG A 88 -20.38 4.64 -2.16
C ARG A 88 -19.14 5.50 -2.37
N MET A 89 -18.22 5.49 -1.43
CA MET A 89 -16.98 6.28 -1.48
C MET A 89 -15.91 5.65 -2.37
N PHE A 90 -15.82 4.31 -2.39
CA PHE A 90 -14.86 3.58 -3.21
C PHE A 90 -15.54 3.03 -4.46
N HIS A 91 -15.26 3.63 -5.61
CA HIS A 91 -15.59 3.03 -6.90
C HIS A 91 -14.63 1.87 -7.18
N VAL A 92 -15.06 0.66 -6.87
CA VAL A 92 -14.30 -0.56 -7.13
C VAL A 92 -14.78 -1.16 -8.46
N PRO A 93 -13.87 -1.44 -9.42
CA PRO A 93 -14.22 -2.16 -10.64
C PRO A 93 -14.83 -3.53 -10.31
N PRO A 94 -15.84 -4.02 -11.05
CA PRO A 94 -16.49 -5.31 -10.81
C PRO A 94 -15.51 -6.49 -10.68
N GLU A 95 -14.40 -6.45 -11.42
CA GLU A 95 -13.33 -7.43 -11.40
C GLU A 95 -12.57 -7.50 -10.05
N ASP A 96 -12.51 -6.39 -9.32
CA ASP A 96 -11.75 -6.25 -8.09
C ASP A 96 -12.61 -6.37 -6.82
N GLU A 97 -13.95 -6.34 -6.95
CA GLU A 97 -14.89 -6.39 -5.82
C GLU A 97 -14.61 -7.55 -4.86
N ALA A 98 -14.31 -8.74 -5.40
CA ALA A 98 -14.03 -9.92 -4.58
C ALA A 98 -12.72 -9.79 -3.79
N ALA A 99 -11.68 -9.20 -4.40
CA ALA A 99 -10.40 -8.99 -3.75
C ALA A 99 -10.49 -7.91 -2.67
N VAL A 100 -11.13 -6.77 -2.99
CA VAL A 100 -11.38 -5.68 -2.05
C VAL A 100 -12.26 -6.15 -0.89
N GLY A 101 -13.31 -6.92 -1.17
CA GLY A 101 -14.18 -7.48 -0.14
C GLY A 101 -13.43 -8.41 0.81
N LYS A 102 -12.52 -9.26 0.32
CA LYS A 102 -11.67 -10.10 1.17
C LYS A 102 -10.73 -9.27 2.03
N LEU A 103 -10.05 -8.29 1.44
CA LEU A 103 -9.14 -7.39 2.16
C LEU A 103 -9.87 -6.64 3.28
N PHE A 104 -11.02 -6.03 2.97
CA PHE A 104 -11.84 -5.32 3.94
C PHE A 104 -12.30 -6.25 5.08
N ASN A 105 -12.78 -7.45 4.74
CA ASN A 105 -13.22 -8.44 5.71
C ASN A 105 -12.10 -8.94 6.62
N GLU A 106 -10.87 -9.02 6.11
CA GLU A 106 -9.69 -9.37 6.90
C GLU A 106 -9.31 -8.22 7.84
N ALA A 107 -9.18 -7.01 7.29
CA ALA A 107 -8.76 -5.83 8.03
C ALA A 107 -9.72 -5.46 9.17
N ARG A 108 -11.03 -5.62 8.97
CA ARG A 108 -12.06 -5.32 10.00
C ARG A 108 -12.09 -6.31 11.17
N LYS A 109 -11.30 -7.38 11.16
CA LYS A 109 -11.27 -8.34 12.28
C LYS A 109 -10.72 -7.68 13.56
N ASP A 110 -9.83 -6.72 13.40
CA ASP A 110 -9.18 -6.00 14.49
C ASP A 110 -8.96 -4.52 14.12
N ALA A 111 -9.26 -3.63 15.05
CA ALA A 111 -9.06 -2.19 14.92
C ALA A 111 -7.60 -1.76 15.12
N THR A 112 -6.74 -2.58 15.75
CA THR A 112 -5.32 -2.21 16.00
C THR A 112 -4.45 -2.32 14.74
N GLY A 113 -3.24 -1.75 14.75
CA GLY A 113 -2.28 -1.90 13.65
C GLY A 113 -2.68 -1.12 12.39
N TYR A 114 -3.39 -0.01 12.56
CA TYR A 114 -3.74 0.93 11.50
C TYR A 114 -2.63 1.95 11.25
N GLU A 115 -1.75 2.15 12.23
CA GLU A 115 -0.73 3.19 12.28
C GLU A 115 0.20 3.16 11.07
N PRO A 116 0.75 1.99 10.63
CA PRO A 116 1.62 1.96 9.46
C PRO A 116 0.93 2.40 8.16
N TYR A 117 -0.38 2.13 8.04
CA TYR A 117 -1.18 2.53 6.88
C TYR A 117 -1.49 4.03 6.91
N ALA A 118 -1.80 4.56 8.09
CA ALA A 118 -2.03 5.98 8.30
C ALA A 118 -0.77 6.81 8.03
N GLU A 119 0.37 6.38 8.58
CA GLU A 119 1.68 7.02 8.33
C GLU A 119 2.02 7.03 6.85
N GLN A 120 1.76 5.93 6.15
CA GLN A 120 2.03 5.85 4.72
C GLN A 120 1.15 6.78 3.88
N ILE A 121 -0.14 6.87 4.20
CA ILE A 121 -1.04 7.83 3.55
C ILE A 121 -0.53 9.25 3.81
N ALA A 122 -0.18 9.59 5.05
CA ALA A 122 0.39 10.89 5.40
C ALA A 122 1.70 11.19 4.63
N MET A 123 2.57 10.19 4.45
CA MET A 123 3.79 10.30 3.66
C MET A 123 3.52 10.58 2.18
N MET A 124 2.46 10.00 1.62
CA MET A 124 2.08 10.22 0.21
C MET A 124 1.61 11.66 -0.04
N PHE A 125 0.95 12.29 0.94
CA PHE A 125 0.48 13.67 0.86
C PHE A 125 1.40 14.71 1.50
N THR A 126 2.60 14.31 1.97
CA THR A 126 3.53 15.24 2.65
C THR A 126 3.96 16.42 1.77
N ARG A 127 3.85 16.31 0.45
CA ARG A 127 4.13 17.40 -0.51
C ARG A 127 2.89 18.12 -1.04
N GLU A 128 1.70 17.72 -0.60
CA GLU A 128 0.41 18.30 -0.98
C GLU A 128 -0.39 18.68 0.28
N PRO A 129 0.12 19.63 1.10
CA PRO A 129 -0.50 19.99 2.38
C PRO A 129 -1.94 20.52 2.22
N ALA A 130 -2.26 21.11 1.07
CA ALA A 130 -3.62 21.56 0.75
C ALA A 130 -4.66 20.40 0.79
N VAL A 131 -4.27 19.19 0.36
CA VAL A 131 -5.15 18.01 0.39
C VAL A 131 -5.34 17.51 1.83
N LEU A 132 -4.30 17.62 2.67
CA LEU A 132 -4.38 17.28 4.09
C LEU A 132 -5.24 18.29 4.87
N GLU A 133 -5.16 19.57 4.53
CA GLU A 133 -5.99 20.62 5.12
C GLU A 133 -7.48 20.44 4.78
N GLU A 134 -7.79 20.05 3.54
CA GLU A 134 -9.17 19.79 3.11
C GLU A 134 -9.77 18.51 3.75
N LEU A 135 -8.93 17.52 4.07
CA LEU A 135 -9.37 16.29 4.77
C LEU A 135 -9.60 16.47 6.27
N LEU A 136 -9.04 17.52 6.89
CA LEU A 136 -9.14 17.81 8.33
C LEU A 136 -10.20 18.86 8.67
N ALA A 137 -10.75 19.55 7.68
CA ALA A 137 -11.78 20.59 7.83
C ALA A 137 -13.19 19.98 7.86
#